data_AF-A0A673WFK1-F1
#
_entry.id   AF-A0A673WFK1-F1
#
_cell.length_a   1.000
_cell.length_b   1.000
_cell.length_c   1.000
_cell.angle_alpha   90.00
_cell.angle_beta   90.00
_cell.angle_gamma   90.00
#
_symmetry.space_group_name_H-M   'P 1'
#
loop_
_entity.id
_entity.type
_entity.pdbx_description
1 polymer ?
#
loop_
_entity_poly.entity_id
_entity_poly.type
_entity_poly.pdbx_seq_one_letter_code
_entity_poly.pdbx_strand_id
1 'polypeptide(L)'
;MDARNRSGPPSSSFQVCRPSSFSRQPPRVLIVDASPPWWSETGTTLCEALDNFLTLACSLDGPCRLPLLSLYTLSRQHECLLPFVQVRGNLARLRSCVEELRSIPGEGCVRAPRGELLKQAVLDSLQQFKQYTRHTTTPNQANNNGSVEVTVVTSQPGRGVVRQLEAGLKDTDLVSLRRLLVVHVSTAGRGETDCWGQDTPSPETAEETEASLMLGTEIDLQHVENSVVAMETALKAWLHDQGGNKEQLHLLLPPGLQGGTTTPSHGQRASPVCVKCDMQERLLSPALLPLTPDLGVKTESTKDFLVSGKGLANQSPPPQRLRVIKTLHADGVCESVLYGLPLIIRPTTCWQMDWDEMERNHHLFHALCHTLRVRDWFLLVRSEPIGSSSIGSGVCCHYLLQPSASLSLLLKPVANRELLLPCQLPVSNQDPPPDALTTIQSCVGQLEEESLFNPLSLRSNLYQHLRSRGLLSPPSYPYRSQQTPRRDQPRPAVGLSTTPARQPRQQQQGRQFQGGNSRVRATVAPLPSAPPPSKMSRPTLTMTPDPRATATPLCSHDDDLLMML
;
A
#
# COMPACT_ATOMS: atom_id res chain seq x y z
N MET A 1 43.50 -9.10 -0.55
CA MET A 1 43.04 -10.45 -0.91
C MET A 1 42.00 -10.89 0.08
N ASP A 2 40.81 -11.38 -0.28
CA ASP A 2 40.08 -11.20 -1.54
C ASP A 2 38.59 -11.45 -1.25
N ALA A 3 37.75 -10.40 -1.28
CA ALA A 3 36.32 -10.52 -1.01
C ALA A 3 35.58 -10.93 -2.29
N ARG A 4 35.18 -12.21 -2.41
CA ARG A 4 34.47 -12.72 -3.60
C ARG A 4 33.08 -13.27 -3.30
N ASN A 5 32.12 -12.69 -4.01
CA ASN A 5 30.97 -13.34 -4.63
C ASN A 5 29.95 -14.04 -3.70
N ARG A 6 28.93 -13.27 -3.29
CA ARG A 6 27.55 -13.75 -3.28
C ARG A 6 26.68 -12.84 -4.15
N SER A 7 26.53 -13.19 -5.42
CA SER A 7 25.60 -12.55 -6.34
C SER A 7 24.18 -13.05 -6.09
N GLY A 8 23.30 -12.18 -5.57
CA GLY A 8 21.87 -12.45 -5.55
C GLY A 8 21.23 -12.38 -6.95
N PRO A 9 19.99 -12.88 -7.13
CA PRO A 9 19.26 -12.74 -8.37
C PRO A 9 18.95 -11.26 -8.68
N PRO A 10 18.72 -10.89 -9.95
CA PRO A 10 18.42 -9.51 -10.34
C PRO A 10 17.07 -9.06 -9.76
N SER A 11 17.10 -8.03 -8.90
CA SER A 11 15.91 -7.40 -8.34
C SER A 11 15.06 -6.78 -9.45
N SER A 12 13.80 -7.22 -9.58
CA SER A 12 12.80 -6.56 -10.42
C SER A 12 12.52 -5.13 -9.91
N SER A 13 12.27 -4.21 -10.83
CA SER A 13 12.34 -2.77 -10.59
C SER A 13 11.06 -2.15 -10.00
N PHE A 14 10.59 -2.69 -8.87
CA PHE A 14 9.52 -2.10 -8.04
C PHE A 14 9.80 -2.31 -6.55
N GLN A 15 10.95 -1.82 -6.06
CA GLN A 15 11.36 -1.99 -4.66
C GLN A 15 10.74 -0.94 -3.72
N VAL A 16 9.40 -0.80 -3.76
CA VAL A 16 8.62 0.09 -2.88
C VAL A 16 8.36 -0.61 -1.54
N CYS A 17 9.45 -0.89 -0.80
CA CYS A 17 9.49 -1.17 0.64
C CYS A 17 10.95 -1.41 1.05
N ARG A 18 11.37 -0.87 2.20
CA ARG A 18 12.60 -1.33 2.87
C ARG A 18 12.31 -2.73 3.46
N PRO A 19 13.16 -3.75 3.27
CA PRO A 19 12.92 -5.10 3.80
C PRO A 19 13.09 -5.22 5.33
N SER A 20 13.25 -4.10 6.05
CA SER A 20 13.53 -4.05 7.48
C SER A 20 12.31 -3.80 8.37
N SER A 21 11.29 -3.10 7.87
CA SER A 21 10.16 -2.57 8.67
C SER A 21 9.43 -3.67 9.46
N PHE A 22 8.63 -4.48 8.76
CA PHE A 22 7.81 -5.55 9.35
C PHE A 22 8.60 -6.78 9.86
N SER A 23 9.92 -6.69 10.02
CA SER A 23 10.78 -7.81 10.47
C SER A 23 10.60 -8.20 11.95
N ARG A 24 9.86 -7.39 12.72
CA ARG A 24 9.60 -7.57 14.16
C ARG A 24 8.12 -7.54 14.52
N GLN A 25 7.24 -7.89 13.58
CA GLN A 25 5.81 -7.98 13.87
C GLN A 25 5.53 -9.07 14.92
N PRO A 26 4.81 -8.75 16.00
CA PRO A 26 4.52 -9.71 17.05
C PRO A 26 3.41 -10.68 16.61
N PRO A 27 3.45 -11.94 17.07
CA PRO A 27 2.31 -12.83 17.03
C PRO A 27 1.08 -12.21 17.70
N ARG A 28 -0.11 -12.48 17.17
CA ARG A 28 -1.38 -12.03 17.73
C ARG A 28 -2.17 -13.19 18.33
N VAL A 29 -2.83 -12.93 19.45
CA VAL A 29 -3.91 -13.78 19.99
C VAL A 29 -5.18 -12.96 20.01
N LEU A 30 -6.26 -13.51 19.46
CA LEU A 30 -7.60 -12.97 19.60
C LEU A 30 -8.39 -13.86 20.57
N ILE A 31 -8.88 -13.30 21.67
CA ILE A 31 -9.80 -13.97 22.60
C ILE A 31 -11.17 -13.31 22.41
N VAL A 32 -12.17 -14.09 22.00
CA VAL A 32 -13.53 -13.60 21.76
C VAL A 32 -14.45 -14.03 22.89
N ASP A 33 -15.08 -13.05 23.56
CA ASP A 33 -16.17 -13.29 24.49
C ASP A 33 -17.48 -13.52 23.72
N ALA A 34 -17.71 -14.77 23.37
CA ALA A 34 -18.92 -15.27 22.71
C ALA A 34 -19.98 -15.74 23.73
N SER A 35 -20.05 -15.08 24.90
CA SER A 35 -21.03 -15.44 25.93
C SER A 35 -22.41 -14.79 25.68
N PRO A 36 -23.50 -15.52 25.90
CA PRO A 36 -24.85 -14.96 25.79
C PRO A 36 -25.17 -14.03 26.97
N PRO A 37 -26.10 -13.06 26.80
CA PRO A 37 -26.88 -12.82 25.58
C PRO A 37 -26.12 -12.04 24.49
N TRP A 38 -25.07 -11.30 24.86
CA TRP A 38 -24.45 -10.27 24.02
C TRP A 38 -23.91 -10.78 22.68
N TRP A 39 -23.44 -12.04 22.62
CA TRP A 39 -22.97 -12.65 21.38
C TRP A 39 -24.02 -12.64 20.25
N SER A 40 -25.31 -12.67 20.58
CA SER A 40 -26.39 -12.54 19.57
C SER A 40 -26.41 -11.18 18.86
N GLU A 41 -25.96 -10.10 19.51
CA GLU A 41 -25.95 -8.74 18.97
C GLU A 41 -24.64 -8.43 18.21
N THR A 42 -23.51 -8.99 18.63
CA THR A 42 -22.17 -8.61 18.13
C THR A 42 -21.48 -9.69 17.28
N GLY A 43 -21.90 -10.95 17.37
CA GLY A 43 -21.20 -12.07 16.74
C GLY A 43 -21.23 -12.05 15.22
N THR A 44 -22.35 -11.64 14.62
CA THR A 44 -22.47 -11.44 13.16
C THR A 44 -21.51 -10.36 12.66
N THR A 45 -21.55 -9.18 13.29
CA THR A 45 -20.67 -8.03 13.00
C THR A 45 -19.19 -8.38 13.11
N LEU A 46 -18.80 -9.07 14.20
CA LEU A 46 -17.41 -9.47 14.42
C LEU A 46 -16.96 -10.51 13.40
N CYS A 47 -17.77 -11.53 13.10
CA CYS A 47 -17.41 -12.55 12.12
C CYS A 47 -17.33 -11.99 10.68
N GLU A 48 -18.16 -11.01 10.29
CA GLU A 48 -17.99 -10.31 9.01
C GLU A 48 -16.69 -9.50 8.98
N ALA A 49 -16.42 -8.70 10.03
CA ALA A 49 -15.21 -7.90 10.12
C ALA A 49 -13.92 -8.74 10.12
N LEU A 50 -13.95 -9.91 10.79
CA LEU A 50 -12.86 -10.88 10.78
C LEU A 50 -12.67 -11.52 9.41
N ASP A 51 -13.74 -11.92 8.71
CA ASP A 51 -13.61 -12.53 7.39
C ASP A 51 -13.02 -11.55 6.35
N ASN A 52 -13.49 -10.30 6.38
CA ASN A 52 -12.96 -9.21 5.55
C ASN A 52 -11.50 -8.90 5.88
N PHE A 53 -11.17 -8.75 7.17
CA PHE A 53 -9.82 -8.47 7.64
C PHE A 53 -8.82 -9.60 7.31
N LEU A 54 -9.21 -10.86 7.56
CA LEU A 54 -8.35 -12.02 7.33
C LEU A 54 -8.17 -12.28 5.83
N THR A 55 -9.21 -12.09 5.01
CA THR A 55 -9.11 -12.15 3.54
C THR A 55 -8.13 -11.11 3.01
N LEU A 56 -8.19 -9.86 3.51
CA LEU A 56 -7.22 -8.81 3.19
C LEU A 56 -5.80 -9.19 3.66
N ALA A 57 -5.62 -9.52 4.94
CA ALA A 57 -4.31 -9.81 5.53
C ALA A 57 -3.61 -11.05 4.94
N CYS A 58 -4.37 -12.09 4.55
CA CYS A 58 -3.84 -13.27 3.86
C CYS A 58 -3.35 -12.95 2.43
N SER A 59 -3.95 -11.96 1.79
CA SER A 59 -3.74 -11.63 0.37
C SER A 59 -2.67 -10.56 0.16
N LEU A 60 -2.08 -9.99 1.22
CA LEU A 60 -1.02 -8.99 1.09
C LEU A 60 0.33 -9.64 0.72
N ASP A 61 0.85 -9.25 -0.44
CA ASP A 61 2.21 -9.49 -0.89
C ASP A 61 3.23 -8.54 -0.22
N GLY A 62 4.52 -8.78 -0.48
CA GLY A 62 5.62 -8.10 0.20
C GLY A 62 5.96 -8.71 1.57
N PRO A 63 6.49 -7.92 2.53
CA PRO A 63 6.76 -8.37 3.89
C PRO A 63 5.47 -8.75 4.64
N CYS A 64 5.52 -9.79 5.47
CA CYS A 64 4.33 -10.24 6.20
C CYS A 64 4.03 -9.29 7.38
N ARG A 65 2.86 -8.63 7.32
CA ARG A 65 2.43 -7.65 8.35
C ARG A 65 1.82 -8.30 9.59
N LEU A 66 1.15 -9.43 9.41
CA LEU A 66 0.58 -10.25 10.49
C LEU A 66 1.16 -11.67 10.38
N PRO A 67 2.28 -11.97 11.05
CA PRO A 67 3.03 -13.22 10.81
C PRO A 67 2.34 -14.45 11.38
N LEU A 68 1.76 -14.35 12.57
CA LEU A 68 1.11 -15.44 13.30
C LEU A 68 -0.17 -14.97 13.98
N LEU A 69 -1.21 -15.80 13.94
CA LEU A 69 -2.46 -15.59 14.65
C LEU A 69 -2.90 -16.88 15.38
N SER A 70 -3.43 -16.72 16.58
CA SER A 70 -4.23 -17.71 17.30
C SER A 70 -5.58 -17.10 17.70
N LEU A 71 -6.63 -17.92 17.77
CA LEU A 71 -7.99 -17.50 18.14
C LEU A 71 -8.57 -18.43 19.21
N TYR A 72 -9.02 -17.83 20.31
CA TYR A 72 -9.72 -18.45 21.42
C TYR A 72 -11.15 -17.90 21.51
N THR A 73 -12.08 -18.72 21.99
CA THR A 73 -13.44 -18.30 22.32
C THR A 73 -13.77 -18.60 23.78
N LEU A 74 -14.61 -17.75 24.37
CA LEU A 74 -15.16 -17.88 25.71
C LEU A 74 -16.68 -17.93 25.58
N SER A 75 -17.28 -19.10 25.83
CA SER A 75 -18.74 -19.28 25.75
C SER A 75 -19.27 -19.87 27.06
N ARG A 76 -19.43 -21.20 27.14
CA ARG A 76 -19.68 -21.96 28.38
C ARG A 76 -18.39 -22.34 29.10
N GLN A 77 -17.31 -22.45 28.34
CA GLN A 77 -15.95 -22.79 28.73
C GLN A 77 -14.97 -22.01 27.82
N HIS A 78 -13.66 -22.13 28.05
CA HIS A 78 -12.63 -21.58 27.16
C HIS A 78 -12.23 -22.63 26.12
N GLU A 79 -12.16 -22.25 24.84
CA GLU A 79 -11.84 -23.15 23.74
C GLU A 79 -10.86 -22.50 22.75
N CYS A 80 -9.81 -23.23 22.36
CA CYS A 80 -8.85 -22.80 21.35
C CYS A 80 -9.32 -23.23 19.95
N LEU A 81 -10.12 -22.40 19.28
CA LEU A 81 -10.57 -22.67 17.91
C LEU A 81 -9.39 -22.70 16.91
N LEU A 82 -8.37 -21.87 17.13
CA LEU A 82 -7.21 -21.78 16.25
C LEU A 82 -5.90 -21.67 17.05
N PRO A 83 -5.09 -22.74 17.13
CA PRO A 83 -3.72 -22.61 17.63
C PRO A 83 -2.86 -21.83 16.62
N PHE A 84 -1.73 -21.28 17.05
CA PHE A 84 -0.87 -20.41 16.23
C PHE A 84 -0.60 -20.95 14.81
N VAL A 85 -1.11 -20.21 13.82
CA VAL A 85 -0.87 -20.44 12.38
C VAL A 85 -0.26 -19.22 11.73
N GLN A 86 0.50 -19.44 10.65
CA GLN A 86 0.92 -18.36 9.74
C GLN A 86 -0.30 -17.83 8.98
N VAL A 87 -0.54 -16.51 8.98
CA VAL A 87 -1.73 -15.98 8.32
C VAL A 87 -1.63 -16.08 6.79
N ARG A 88 -0.51 -15.62 6.22
CA ARG A 88 -0.28 -15.71 4.77
C ARG A 88 -0.34 -17.16 4.29
N GLY A 89 -1.19 -17.42 3.30
CA GLY A 89 -1.39 -18.75 2.70
C GLY A 89 -2.38 -19.68 3.41
N ASN A 90 -2.86 -19.36 4.62
CA ASN A 90 -3.78 -20.23 5.38
C ASN A 90 -5.25 -19.76 5.39
N LEU A 91 -5.65 -18.93 4.41
CA LEU A 91 -6.99 -18.31 4.36
C LEU A 91 -8.13 -19.32 4.56
N ALA A 92 -8.10 -20.47 3.91
CA ALA A 92 -9.16 -21.48 4.04
C ALA A 92 -9.36 -21.97 5.51
N ARG A 93 -8.28 -22.15 6.27
CA ARG A 93 -8.33 -22.53 7.68
C ARG A 93 -8.79 -21.37 8.57
N LEU A 94 -8.37 -20.15 8.24
CA LEU A 94 -8.80 -18.94 8.95
C LEU A 94 -10.30 -18.69 8.78
N ARG A 95 -10.84 -18.86 7.56
CA ARG A 95 -12.28 -18.77 7.31
C ARG A 95 -13.07 -19.86 8.02
N SER A 96 -12.58 -21.12 8.06
CA SER A 96 -13.18 -22.19 8.87
C SER A 96 -13.35 -21.77 10.34
N CYS A 97 -12.31 -21.22 10.96
CA CYS A 97 -12.36 -20.72 12.33
C CYS A 97 -13.40 -19.59 12.52
N VAL A 98 -13.67 -18.77 11.51
CA VAL A 98 -14.70 -17.72 11.55
C VAL A 98 -16.11 -18.30 11.35
N GLU A 99 -16.28 -19.35 10.53
CA GLU A 99 -17.55 -20.11 10.46
C GLU A 99 -17.84 -20.84 11.79
N GLU A 100 -16.82 -21.46 12.39
CA GLU A 100 -16.91 -22.11 13.70
C GLU A 100 -17.30 -21.09 14.79
N LEU A 101 -16.66 -19.91 14.81
CA LEU A 101 -17.03 -18.80 15.70
C LEU A 101 -18.48 -18.33 15.47
N ARG A 102 -18.91 -18.19 14.20
CA ARG A 102 -20.29 -17.84 13.82
C ARG A 102 -21.31 -18.91 14.23
N SER A 103 -20.90 -20.17 14.40
CA SER A 103 -21.78 -21.26 14.83
C SER A 103 -22.08 -21.30 16.34
N ILE A 104 -21.36 -20.51 17.15
CA ILE A 104 -21.55 -20.47 18.61
C ILE A 104 -22.95 -19.89 18.94
N PRO A 105 -23.77 -20.57 19.77
CA PRO A 105 -25.12 -20.11 20.08
C PRO A 105 -25.12 -18.80 20.89
N GLY A 106 -25.71 -17.75 20.32
CA GLY A 106 -25.88 -16.45 20.97
C GLY A 106 -26.96 -16.39 22.05
N GLU A 107 -27.77 -17.45 22.20
CA GLU A 107 -28.87 -17.52 23.16
C GLU A 107 -28.52 -18.37 24.40
N GLY A 108 -29.03 -17.94 25.56
CA GLY A 108 -28.93 -18.68 26.83
C GLY A 108 -28.38 -17.83 27.99
N CYS A 109 -27.94 -18.51 29.05
CA CYS A 109 -27.30 -17.88 30.20
C CYS A 109 -26.11 -18.74 30.67
N VAL A 110 -24.94 -18.12 30.84
CA VAL A 110 -23.74 -18.77 31.37
C VAL A 110 -23.38 -18.17 32.73
N ARG A 111 -23.49 -18.99 33.78
CA ARG A 111 -23.15 -18.68 35.18
C ARG A 111 -21.72 -19.10 35.57
N ALA A 112 -20.85 -19.39 34.60
CA ALA A 112 -19.45 -19.75 34.86
C ALA A 112 -18.65 -18.53 35.38
N PRO A 113 -17.59 -18.72 36.20
CA PRO A 113 -16.72 -17.64 36.68
C PRO A 113 -15.90 -17.05 35.52
N ARG A 114 -16.43 -16.00 34.89
CA ARG A 114 -15.89 -15.43 33.64
C ARG A 114 -14.46 -14.91 33.78
N GLY A 115 -14.09 -14.31 34.91
CA GLY A 115 -12.73 -13.84 35.18
C GLY A 115 -11.68 -14.94 35.15
N GLU A 116 -11.98 -16.13 35.70
CA GLU A 116 -11.08 -17.28 35.64
C GLU A 116 -10.99 -17.87 34.23
N LEU A 117 -12.09 -17.85 33.44
CA LEU A 117 -12.05 -18.27 32.03
C LEU A 117 -11.22 -17.31 31.16
N LEU A 118 -11.35 -15.99 31.38
CA LEU A 118 -10.54 -14.95 30.74
C LEU A 118 -9.04 -15.13 31.05
N LYS A 119 -8.70 -15.24 32.34
CA LYS A 119 -7.36 -15.54 32.85
C LYS A 119 -6.80 -16.83 32.23
N GLN A 120 -7.57 -17.91 32.23
CA GLN A 120 -7.14 -19.20 31.71
C GLN A 120 -6.88 -19.15 30.19
N ALA A 121 -7.69 -18.45 29.41
CA ALA A 121 -7.44 -18.27 27.98
C ALA A 121 -6.20 -17.41 27.70
N VAL A 122 -5.95 -16.35 28.48
CA VAL A 122 -4.68 -15.59 28.40
C VAL A 122 -3.50 -16.51 28.71
N LEU A 123 -3.50 -17.20 29.85
CA LEU A 123 -2.41 -18.07 30.28
C LEU A 123 -2.16 -19.25 29.32
N ASP A 124 -3.19 -19.90 28.82
CA ASP A 124 -3.03 -20.97 27.82
C ASP A 124 -2.47 -20.43 26.50
N SER A 125 -2.90 -19.24 26.05
CA SER A 125 -2.32 -18.63 24.85
C SER A 125 -0.82 -18.29 25.00
N LEU A 126 -0.39 -17.85 26.19
CA LEU A 126 1.03 -17.65 26.51
C LEU A 126 1.78 -18.99 26.58
N GLN A 127 1.17 -20.04 27.13
CA GLN A 127 1.75 -21.38 27.17
C GLN A 127 1.89 -21.98 25.76
N GLN A 128 0.85 -21.88 24.93
CA GLN A 128 0.83 -22.32 23.54
C GLN A 128 1.88 -21.56 22.73
N PHE A 129 2.06 -20.26 22.96
CA PHE A 129 3.13 -19.48 22.33
C PHE A 129 4.54 -19.94 22.77
N LYS A 130 4.74 -20.16 24.08
CA LYS A 130 5.98 -20.72 24.66
C LYS A 130 6.29 -22.11 24.07
N GLN A 131 5.28 -22.93 23.75
CA GLN A 131 5.43 -24.21 23.04
C GLN A 131 5.74 -24.02 21.54
N TYR A 132 4.96 -23.22 20.82
CA TYR A 132 5.12 -22.96 19.39
C TYR A 132 6.56 -22.51 19.06
N THR A 133 7.08 -21.55 19.82
CA THR A 133 8.44 -21.00 19.62
C THR A 133 9.52 -22.07 19.81
N ARG A 134 9.36 -22.98 20.77
CA ARG A 134 10.29 -24.11 21.01
C ARG A 134 10.32 -25.12 19.87
N HIS A 135 9.21 -25.34 19.18
CA HIS A 135 9.12 -26.31 18.08
C HIS A 135 9.48 -25.74 16.70
N THR A 136 9.42 -24.42 16.51
CA THR A 136 9.61 -23.77 15.20
C THR A 136 10.95 -23.03 15.04
N THR A 137 11.63 -22.67 16.12
CA THR A 137 12.87 -21.88 16.04
C THR A 137 14.10 -22.77 15.83
N THR A 138 14.64 -22.78 14.61
CA THR A 138 15.93 -23.43 14.31
C THR A 138 17.06 -22.79 15.16
N PRO A 139 17.94 -23.56 15.83
CA PRO A 139 18.84 -23.04 16.86
C PRO A 139 19.85 -21.95 16.43
N ASN A 140 20.07 -21.74 15.12
CA ASN A 140 20.90 -20.65 14.60
C ASN A 140 20.15 -19.30 14.38
N GLN A 141 18.87 -19.19 14.73
CA GLN A 141 18.12 -17.90 14.73
C GLN A 141 17.82 -17.40 16.16
N ALA A 142 18.78 -17.59 17.08
CA ALA A 142 18.70 -17.13 18.47
C ALA A 142 18.85 -15.61 18.64
N ASN A 143 17.98 -14.78 18.02
CA ASN A 143 17.90 -13.35 18.34
C ASN A 143 16.56 -12.64 17.99
N ASN A 144 15.42 -13.31 18.21
CA ASN A 144 14.14 -12.62 18.37
C ASN A 144 13.55 -13.03 19.73
N ASN A 145 13.56 -12.11 20.69
CA ASN A 145 12.79 -12.23 21.93
C ASN A 145 11.31 -12.11 21.57
N GLY A 146 10.72 -13.24 21.17
CA GLY A 146 9.32 -13.31 20.77
C GLY A 146 8.44 -12.90 21.94
N SER A 147 7.68 -11.83 21.74
CA SER A 147 6.63 -11.40 22.64
C SER A 147 5.32 -11.29 21.87
N VAL A 148 4.24 -11.73 22.48
CA VAL A 148 2.90 -11.84 21.88
C VAL A 148 2.04 -10.66 22.32
N GLU A 149 1.19 -10.15 21.43
CA GLU A 149 0.16 -9.18 21.79
C GLU A 149 -1.21 -9.88 21.79
N VAL A 150 -1.91 -9.79 22.92
CA VAL A 150 -3.21 -10.44 23.14
C VAL A 150 -4.31 -9.37 23.05
N THR A 151 -5.41 -9.68 22.36
CA THR A 151 -6.57 -8.81 22.23
C THR A 151 -7.82 -9.57 22.67
N VAL A 152 -8.54 -9.05 23.66
CA VAL A 152 -9.80 -9.58 24.19
C VAL A 152 -10.95 -8.74 23.63
N VAL A 153 -11.77 -9.30 22.75
CA VAL A 153 -12.98 -8.63 22.24
C VAL A 153 -14.16 -9.06 23.11
N THR A 154 -14.86 -8.09 23.71
CA THR A 154 -16.00 -8.34 24.61
C THR A 154 -17.08 -7.27 24.47
N SER A 155 -18.32 -7.70 24.65
CA SER A 155 -19.51 -6.85 24.70
C SER A 155 -19.96 -6.59 26.15
N GLN A 156 -19.20 -7.06 27.15
CA GLN A 156 -19.39 -6.72 28.56
C GLN A 156 -18.69 -5.39 28.89
N PRO A 157 -19.14 -4.65 29.92
CA PRO A 157 -18.53 -3.37 30.33
C PRO A 157 -17.01 -3.47 30.51
N GLY A 158 -16.27 -2.84 29.58
CA GLY A 158 -14.83 -3.07 29.42
C GLY A 158 -14.00 -2.83 30.70
N ARG A 159 -14.34 -1.80 31.49
CA ARG A 159 -13.69 -1.53 32.79
C ARG A 159 -13.82 -2.69 33.79
N GLY A 160 -14.93 -3.43 33.75
CA GLY A 160 -15.14 -4.61 34.58
C GLY A 160 -14.28 -5.80 34.13
N VAL A 161 -14.11 -5.98 32.82
CA VAL A 161 -13.24 -7.02 32.24
C VAL A 161 -11.77 -6.72 32.48
N VAL A 162 -11.35 -5.45 32.38
CA VAL A 162 -10.00 -5.01 32.76
C VAL A 162 -9.72 -5.35 34.23
N ARG A 163 -10.58 -4.93 35.18
CA ARG A 163 -10.44 -5.26 36.61
C ARG A 163 -10.35 -6.76 36.89
N GLN A 164 -11.10 -7.60 36.16
CA GLN A 164 -11.03 -9.06 36.29
C GLN A 164 -9.69 -9.63 35.77
N LEU A 165 -9.14 -9.07 34.70
CA LEU A 165 -7.82 -9.45 34.18
C LEU A 165 -6.69 -8.96 35.10
N GLU A 166 -6.77 -7.73 35.60
CA GLU A 166 -5.80 -7.17 36.57
C GLU A 166 -5.72 -8.04 37.84
N ALA A 167 -6.86 -8.31 38.47
CA ALA A 167 -6.94 -9.17 39.65
C ALA A 167 -6.55 -10.63 39.35
N GLY A 168 -6.93 -11.15 38.18
CA GLY A 168 -6.66 -12.54 37.79
C GLY A 168 -5.20 -12.82 37.44
N LEU A 169 -4.49 -11.85 36.87
CA LEU A 169 -3.12 -12.01 36.34
C LEU A 169 -2.01 -11.47 37.26
N LYS A 170 -2.37 -10.76 38.35
CA LYS A 170 -1.44 -10.09 39.28
C LYS A 170 -0.20 -10.90 39.67
N ASP A 171 -0.38 -12.19 39.96
CA ASP A 171 0.67 -13.10 40.45
C ASP A 171 1.17 -14.09 39.38
N THR A 172 1.12 -13.73 38.08
CA THR A 172 1.40 -14.66 36.96
C THR A 172 2.61 -14.28 36.09
N ASP A 173 3.27 -15.29 35.48
CA ASP A 173 4.41 -15.10 34.56
C ASP A 173 3.97 -14.58 33.17
N LEU A 174 3.93 -13.25 33.07
CA LEU A 174 3.62 -12.52 31.84
C LEU A 174 4.86 -12.17 30.99
N VAL A 175 6.06 -12.74 31.23
CA VAL A 175 7.32 -12.31 30.55
C VAL A 175 7.27 -12.41 29.01
N SER A 176 6.39 -13.23 28.44
CA SER A 176 6.18 -13.33 26.98
C SER A 176 5.12 -12.38 26.41
N LEU A 177 4.38 -11.64 27.25
CA LEU A 177 3.30 -10.74 26.85
C LEU A 177 3.87 -9.33 26.59
N ARG A 178 3.66 -8.77 25.40
CA ARG A 178 4.03 -7.38 25.08
C ARG A 178 2.93 -6.38 25.44
N ARG A 179 1.68 -6.78 25.25
CA ARG A 179 0.49 -5.92 25.34
C ARG A 179 -0.75 -6.79 25.55
N LEU A 180 -1.65 -6.36 26.42
CA LEU A 180 -2.99 -6.93 26.56
C LEU A 180 -4.00 -5.80 26.31
N LEU A 181 -4.81 -5.96 25.26
CA LEU A 181 -5.80 -4.97 24.82
C LEU A 181 -7.21 -5.54 25.02
N VAL A 182 -8.05 -4.85 25.78
CA VAL A 182 -9.49 -5.11 25.86
C VAL A 182 -10.22 -4.21 24.86
N VAL A 183 -10.95 -4.81 23.93
CA VAL A 183 -11.83 -4.14 22.97
C VAL A 183 -13.26 -4.30 23.46
N HIS A 184 -13.82 -3.21 23.99
CA HIS A 184 -15.21 -3.14 24.45
C HIS A 184 -16.11 -2.72 23.28
N VAL A 185 -17.01 -3.64 22.88
CA VAL A 185 -17.95 -3.48 21.78
C VAL A 185 -19.25 -2.88 22.30
N SER A 186 -19.47 -1.59 22.06
CA SER A 186 -20.67 -0.90 22.56
C SER A 186 -21.89 -1.23 21.69
N THR A 187 -22.91 -1.88 22.25
CA THR A 187 -24.20 -2.09 21.56
C THR A 187 -25.18 -0.96 21.88
N ALA A 188 -25.76 -0.38 20.82
CA ALA A 188 -26.63 0.79 20.93
C ALA A 188 -28.04 0.39 21.41
N GLY A 189 -28.29 0.49 22.71
CA GLY A 189 -29.59 0.21 23.31
C GLY A 189 -29.57 0.04 24.82
N ARG A 190 -28.43 -0.37 25.39
CA ARG A 190 -28.20 -0.34 26.84
C ARG A 190 -27.35 0.89 27.21
N GLY A 191 -27.88 1.72 28.10
CA GLY A 191 -27.03 2.62 28.89
C GLY A 191 -26.21 1.83 29.90
N GLU A 192 -25.34 2.51 30.65
CA GLU A 192 -24.55 1.89 31.73
C GLU A 192 -25.42 1.34 32.88
N THR A 193 -26.70 1.68 32.89
CA THR A 193 -27.75 1.12 33.73
C THR A 193 -28.14 -0.31 33.30
N ASP A 194 -27.44 -1.32 33.83
CA ASP A 194 -28.09 -2.54 34.34
C ASP A 194 -27.10 -3.46 35.11
N CYS A 195 -27.39 -3.66 36.40
CA CYS A 195 -27.12 -4.88 37.15
C CYS A 195 -25.66 -5.39 37.28
N TRP A 196 -24.78 -4.56 37.85
CA TRP A 196 -24.02 -5.03 39.03
C TRP A 196 -24.59 -4.36 40.29
N GLY A 197 -24.40 -5.01 41.44
CA GLY A 197 -25.05 -4.64 42.69
C GLY A 197 -24.69 -3.24 43.17
N GLN A 198 -25.71 -2.55 43.67
CA GLN A 198 -25.66 -1.28 44.41
C GLN A 198 -24.49 -1.18 45.40
N ASP A 199 -23.54 -0.30 45.09
CA ASP A 199 -22.82 0.52 46.08
C ASP A 199 -22.56 1.89 45.44
N THR A 200 -23.01 2.96 46.10
CA THR A 200 -22.85 4.35 45.63
C THR A 200 -21.57 4.97 46.19
N PRO A 201 -20.57 5.33 45.35
CA PRO A 201 -19.47 6.15 45.82
C PRO A 201 -19.95 7.58 46.08
N SER A 202 -19.86 8.02 47.33
CA SER A 202 -20.01 9.43 47.70
C SER A 202 -18.86 10.25 47.07
N PRO A 203 -19.07 11.52 46.66
CA PRO A 203 -18.09 12.25 45.85
C PRO A 203 -16.92 12.82 46.67
N GLU A 204 -16.12 11.99 47.34
CA GLU A 204 -14.99 12.45 48.17
C GLU A 204 -13.88 11.39 48.36
N THR A 205 -12.95 11.32 47.39
CA THR A 205 -11.48 11.18 47.56
C THR A 205 -10.82 11.02 46.19
N ALA A 206 -9.74 11.77 45.93
CA ALA A 206 -9.04 11.77 44.63
C ALA A 206 -7.76 10.91 44.62
N GLU A 207 -7.59 10.01 45.60
CA GLU A 207 -6.28 9.44 45.95
C GLU A 207 -6.12 7.93 45.65
N GLU A 208 -7.20 7.17 45.41
CA GLU A 208 -7.09 5.72 45.13
C GLU A 208 -6.57 5.35 43.72
N THR A 209 -6.30 6.34 42.85
CA THR A 209 -5.92 6.08 41.44
C THR A 209 -4.49 5.53 41.29
N GLU A 210 -3.58 5.81 42.24
CA GLU A 210 -2.17 5.38 42.12
C GLU A 210 -1.91 3.93 42.57
N ALA A 211 -2.84 3.30 43.29
CA ALA A 211 -2.63 1.97 43.89
C ALA A 211 -2.73 0.79 42.89
N SER A 212 -3.27 1.01 41.68
CA SER A 212 -3.56 -0.06 40.71
C SER A 212 -2.39 -0.43 39.79
N LEU A 213 -1.31 0.35 39.74
CA LEU A 213 -0.17 0.18 38.82
C LEU A 213 0.79 -0.98 39.19
N MET A 214 0.26 -2.06 39.77
CA MET A 214 1.02 -3.20 40.30
C MET A 214 1.32 -4.31 39.29
N LEU A 215 0.83 -4.20 38.05
CA LEU A 215 1.19 -5.08 36.94
C LEU A 215 2.20 -4.36 36.03
N GLY A 216 3.35 -5.00 35.78
CA GLY A 216 4.35 -4.53 34.79
C GLY A 216 3.91 -4.69 33.32
N THR A 217 2.61 -4.73 33.07
CA THR A 217 1.97 -4.81 31.76
C THR A 217 0.64 -4.09 31.86
N GLU A 218 0.58 -2.89 31.30
CA GLU A 218 -0.64 -2.08 31.25
C GLU A 218 -1.69 -2.79 30.39
N ILE A 219 -2.96 -2.76 30.83
CA ILE A 219 -4.09 -3.36 30.13
C ILE A 219 -4.89 -2.24 29.47
N ASP A 220 -4.67 -2.08 28.16
CA ASP A 220 -5.36 -1.07 27.37
C ASP A 220 -6.87 -1.34 27.27
N LEU A 221 -7.69 -0.30 27.27
CA LEU A 221 -9.12 -0.38 27.00
C LEU A 221 -9.51 0.49 25.79
N GLN A 222 -9.81 -0.16 24.66
CA GLN A 222 -10.35 0.49 23.47
C GLN A 222 -11.87 0.29 23.38
N HIS A 223 -12.60 1.37 23.11
CA HIS A 223 -14.03 1.32 22.80
C HIS A 223 -14.23 1.28 21.29
N VAL A 224 -15.14 0.42 20.82
CA VAL A 224 -15.45 0.21 19.39
C VAL A 224 -16.96 0.05 19.24
N GLU A 225 -17.56 0.72 18.25
CA GLU A 225 -18.98 0.56 17.94
C GLU A 225 -19.29 -0.86 17.44
N ASN A 226 -20.51 -1.37 17.66
CA ASN A 226 -21.00 -2.58 16.99
C ASN A 226 -21.29 -2.31 15.50
N SER A 227 -20.25 -2.03 14.71
CA SER A 227 -20.31 -1.87 13.25
C SER A 227 -19.11 -2.54 12.59
N VAL A 228 -19.34 -3.15 11.42
CA VAL A 228 -18.28 -3.87 10.66
C VAL A 228 -17.13 -2.92 10.30
N VAL A 229 -17.45 -1.65 10.03
CA VAL A 229 -16.46 -0.59 9.74
C VAL A 229 -15.54 -0.32 10.93
N ALA A 230 -16.11 -0.13 12.13
CA ALA A 230 -15.34 0.18 13.33
C ALA A 230 -14.49 -1.04 13.76
N MET A 231 -15.06 -2.24 13.71
CA MET A 231 -14.36 -3.48 14.03
C MET A 231 -13.22 -3.79 13.06
N GLU A 232 -13.43 -3.64 11.74
CA GLU A 232 -12.35 -3.72 10.74
C GLU A 232 -11.25 -2.70 11.02
N THR A 233 -11.63 -1.48 11.39
CA THR A 233 -10.68 -0.39 11.64
C THR A 233 -9.81 -0.67 12.87
N ALA A 234 -10.37 -1.31 13.91
CA ALA A 234 -9.60 -1.82 15.05
C ALA A 234 -8.65 -2.97 14.64
N LEU A 235 -9.15 -3.99 13.93
CA LEU A 235 -8.34 -5.14 13.46
C LEU A 235 -7.18 -4.70 12.54
N LYS A 236 -7.43 -3.73 11.65
CA LYS A 236 -6.41 -3.16 10.76
C LYS A 236 -5.26 -2.44 11.48
N ALA A 237 -5.40 -2.10 12.76
CA ALA A 237 -4.28 -1.59 13.55
C ALA A 237 -3.11 -2.60 13.63
N TRP A 238 -3.40 -3.90 13.53
CA TRP A 238 -2.38 -4.96 13.48
C TRP A 238 -1.56 -4.98 12.17
N LEU A 239 -1.92 -4.19 11.15
CA LEU A 239 -1.19 -4.10 9.87
C LEU A 239 -0.17 -2.94 9.82
N HIS A 240 -0.13 -2.08 10.84
CA HIS A 240 0.88 -1.03 11.00
C HIS A 240 2.23 -1.61 11.39
N ASP A 241 3.32 -0.91 11.05
CA ASP A 241 4.64 -1.25 11.60
C ASP A 241 4.67 -0.92 13.11
N GLN A 242 4.87 -1.95 13.93
CA GLN A 242 4.94 -1.84 15.39
C GLN A 242 6.38 -1.61 15.90
N GLY A 243 7.30 -1.28 14.98
CA GLY A 243 8.73 -1.11 15.18
C GLY A 243 9.18 0.25 15.73
N GLY A 244 8.46 0.85 16.68
CA GLY A 244 8.75 2.17 17.29
C GLY A 244 10.07 2.31 18.06
N ASN A 245 11.02 1.38 17.90
CA ASN A 245 12.32 1.38 18.57
C ASN A 245 13.38 2.22 17.84
N LYS A 246 13.02 2.97 16.79
CA LYS A 246 13.92 3.79 15.97
C LYS A 246 13.19 4.98 15.35
N GLU A 247 13.75 6.17 15.58
CA GLU A 247 13.43 7.42 14.88
C GLU A 247 13.50 7.19 13.35
N GLN A 248 12.41 7.47 12.63
CA GLN A 248 12.33 7.16 11.19
C GLN A 248 12.88 8.26 10.28
N LEU A 249 12.69 9.54 10.63
CA LEU A 249 13.25 10.69 9.91
C LEU A 249 13.63 11.85 10.84
N HIS A 250 14.52 12.72 10.34
CA HIS A 250 14.87 13.99 10.96
C HIS A 250 14.57 15.12 9.97
N LEU A 251 13.85 16.16 10.41
CA LEU A 251 13.72 17.42 9.70
C LEU A 251 14.84 18.35 10.17
N LEU A 252 15.67 18.82 9.23
CA LEU A 252 16.78 19.75 9.51
C LEU A 252 16.38 21.15 9.05
N LEU A 253 16.15 22.03 10.02
CA LEU A 253 15.81 23.44 9.80
C LEU A 253 17.08 24.32 9.85
N PRO A 254 17.04 25.55 9.32
CA PRO A 254 18.11 26.54 9.52
C PRO A 254 18.46 26.71 11.01
N PRO A 255 19.69 27.15 11.35
CA PRO A 255 20.05 27.48 12.73
C PRO A 255 19.19 28.66 13.24
N GLY A 256 18.53 28.50 14.38
CA GLY A 256 17.74 29.56 15.00
C GLY A 256 18.60 30.74 15.47
N LEU A 257 18.18 31.96 15.18
CA LEU A 257 18.89 33.19 15.54
C LEU A 257 18.50 33.66 16.95
N GLN A 258 18.79 32.85 17.96
CA GLN A 258 18.60 33.21 19.38
C GLN A 258 19.94 33.22 20.12
N GLY A 259 20.30 34.38 20.69
CA GLY A 259 21.59 34.61 21.35
C GLY A 259 22.25 35.91 20.89
N GLY A 260 21.78 37.05 21.40
CA GLY A 260 22.27 38.37 21.01
C GLY A 260 23.63 38.73 21.61
N THR A 261 24.71 38.16 21.10
CA THR A 261 26.09 38.62 21.38
C THR A 261 26.88 38.88 20.10
N THR A 262 27.86 39.78 20.22
CA THR A 262 28.59 40.38 19.09
C THR A 262 29.55 39.44 18.38
N THR A 263 29.61 39.57 17.05
CA THR A 263 30.65 39.06 16.12
C THR A 263 30.83 37.53 16.05
N PRO A 264 30.74 36.91 14.86
CA PRO A 264 31.09 35.50 14.69
C PRO A 264 32.60 35.31 14.85
N SER A 265 33.03 34.69 15.95
CA SER A 265 34.40 34.21 16.10
C SER A 265 34.70 33.14 15.05
N HIS A 266 35.88 33.21 14.42
CA HIS A 266 36.22 32.35 13.28
C HIS A 266 36.14 30.85 13.64
N GLY A 267 35.15 30.15 13.07
CA GLY A 267 35.16 28.68 12.95
C GLY A 267 33.88 27.96 13.38
N GLN A 268 33.06 28.53 14.27
CA GLN A 268 31.82 27.86 14.69
C GLN A 268 30.71 27.99 13.64
N ARG A 269 30.50 26.92 12.86
CA ARG A 269 29.23 26.72 12.13
C ARG A 269 28.11 26.48 13.14
N ALA A 270 27.09 27.34 13.12
CA ALA A 270 25.85 27.10 13.84
C ALA A 270 25.21 25.78 13.36
N SER A 271 24.76 24.95 14.29
CA SER A 271 24.12 23.66 13.99
C SER A 271 22.67 23.86 13.54
N PRO A 272 22.18 23.13 12.51
CA PRO A 272 20.77 23.16 12.14
C PRO A 272 19.89 22.64 13.29
N VAL A 273 18.70 23.20 13.44
CA VAL A 273 17.73 22.70 14.41
C VAL A 273 17.13 21.39 13.88
N CYS A 274 17.21 20.33 14.67
CA CYS A 274 16.81 18.98 14.27
C CYS A 274 15.52 18.57 14.98
N VAL A 275 14.43 18.44 14.21
CA VAL A 275 13.16 17.88 14.70
C VAL A 275 13.10 16.40 14.34
N LYS A 276 12.89 15.54 15.33
CA LYS A 276 12.79 14.09 15.16
C LYS A 276 11.34 13.70 14.90
N CYS A 277 11.09 12.83 13.92
CA CYS A 277 9.74 12.43 13.54
C CYS A 277 9.68 10.95 13.13
N ASP A 278 8.52 10.35 13.32
CA ASP A 278 8.17 9.03 12.80
C ASP A 278 7.09 9.14 11.71
N MET A 279 7.00 8.12 10.85
CA MET A 279 5.99 8.06 9.78
C MET A 279 4.96 6.97 10.09
N GLN A 280 3.69 7.23 9.80
CA GLN A 280 2.62 6.25 9.81
C GLN A 280 2.04 6.09 8.40
N GLU A 281 1.81 4.85 7.97
CA GLU A 281 1.13 4.57 6.70
C GLU A 281 -0.37 4.83 6.83
N ARG A 282 -0.95 5.67 5.96
CA ARG A 282 -2.41 5.93 5.97
C ARG A 282 -3.23 4.92 5.16
N LEU A 283 -2.60 4.28 4.17
CA LEU A 283 -3.24 3.37 3.23
C LEU A 283 -2.32 2.18 2.88
N LEU A 284 -2.92 1.02 2.66
CA LEU A 284 -2.29 -0.12 2.01
C LEU A 284 -2.16 0.18 0.52
N SER A 285 -0.94 0.08 -0.04
CA SER A 285 -0.75 0.24 -1.47
C SER A 285 -1.42 -0.91 -2.24
N PRO A 286 -2.32 -0.65 -3.22
CA PRO A 286 -2.95 -1.71 -4.01
C PRO A 286 -1.97 -2.59 -4.80
N ALA A 287 -0.76 -2.09 -5.06
CA ALA A 287 0.31 -2.89 -5.67
C ALA A 287 0.77 -4.09 -4.80
N LEU A 288 0.36 -4.15 -3.52
CA LEU A 288 0.56 -5.29 -2.61
C LEU A 288 -0.55 -6.34 -2.71
N LEU A 289 -1.59 -6.16 -3.53
CA LEU A 289 -2.66 -7.14 -3.69
C LEU A 289 -2.49 -7.91 -5.03
N PRO A 290 -2.73 -9.24 -5.06
CA PRO A 290 -2.61 -10.09 -6.24
C PRO A 290 -3.81 -9.92 -7.19
N LEU A 291 -4.04 -8.68 -7.60
CA LEU A 291 -5.08 -8.27 -8.53
C LEU A 291 -4.76 -8.78 -9.94
N THR A 292 -5.72 -9.45 -10.57
CA THR A 292 -5.63 -9.77 -12.00
C THR A 292 -5.59 -8.47 -12.82
N PRO A 293 -4.86 -8.44 -13.96
CA PRO A 293 -4.72 -7.22 -14.75
C PRO A 293 -6.07 -6.70 -15.27
N ASP A 294 -7.02 -7.59 -15.51
CA ASP A 294 -8.38 -7.27 -15.97
C ASP A 294 -9.25 -6.60 -14.88
N LEU A 295 -8.77 -6.52 -13.63
CA LEU A 295 -9.49 -5.96 -12.48
C LEU A 295 -9.09 -4.51 -12.12
N GLY A 296 -8.12 -3.92 -12.83
CA GLY A 296 -7.99 -2.46 -12.94
C GLY A 296 -7.71 -1.66 -11.66
N VAL A 297 -6.88 -2.16 -10.73
CA VAL A 297 -6.45 -1.42 -9.51
C VAL A 297 -4.93 -1.24 -9.42
N LYS A 298 -4.24 -1.31 -10.56
CA LYS A 298 -2.95 -0.63 -10.72
C LYS A 298 -3.25 0.77 -11.22
N THR A 299 -2.55 1.74 -10.67
CA THR A 299 -2.77 3.17 -10.92
C THR A 299 -1.45 3.83 -11.29
N GLU A 300 -0.56 3.05 -11.90
CA GLU A 300 0.85 3.37 -12.08
C GLU A 300 1.17 3.63 -13.55
N SER A 301 0.21 3.38 -14.45
CA SER A 301 0.32 3.61 -15.88
C SER A 301 -1.01 4.02 -16.51
N THR A 302 -0.96 4.85 -17.55
CA THR A 302 -2.10 5.05 -18.47
C THR A 302 -2.57 3.75 -19.14
N LYS A 303 -1.73 2.71 -19.16
CA LYS A 303 -2.09 1.36 -19.62
C LYS A 303 -3.11 0.67 -18.72
N ASP A 304 -3.22 1.05 -17.45
CA ASP A 304 -4.16 0.44 -16.51
C ASP A 304 -5.63 0.81 -16.84
N PHE A 305 -5.84 1.82 -17.69
CA PHE A 305 -7.12 2.25 -18.26
C PHE A 305 -7.41 1.60 -19.64
N LEU A 306 -6.49 0.78 -20.18
CA LEU A 306 -6.67 0.08 -21.45
C LEU A 306 -7.21 -1.33 -21.18
N VAL A 307 -8.43 -1.62 -21.62
CA VAL A 307 -9.08 -2.91 -21.39
C VAL A 307 -8.32 -4.02 -22.11
N SER A 308 -7.77 -4.98 -21.36
CA SER A 308 -7.02 -6.14 -21.89
C SER A 308 -7.94 -7.24 -22.45
N GLY A 309 -8.92 -6.84 -23.27
CA GLY A 309 -9.91 -7.75 -23.85
C GLY A 309 -9.29 -8.81 -24.77
N LYS A 310 -9.65 -10.08 -24.56
CA LYS A 310 -9.36 -11.19 -25.48
C LYS A 310 -10.25 -11.13 -26.75
N GLY A 311 -10.26 -9.98 -27.42
CA GLY A 311 -10.94 -9.78 -28.70
C GLY A 311 -10.15 -10.38 -29.87
N LEU A 312 -10.82 -10.57 -31.01
CA LEU A 312 -10.12 -10.90 -32.25
C LEU A 312 -9.25 -9.72 -32.71
N ALA A 313 -8.10 -10.02 -33.33
CA ALA A 313 -6.90 -9.18 -33.34
C ALA A 313 -6.95 -7.84 -34.13
N ASN A 314 -8.13 -7.32 -34.50
CA ASN A 314 -8.31 -6.16 -35.38
C ASN A 314 -9.31 -5.10 -34.86
N GLN A 315 -9.69 -5.12 -33.58
CA GLN A 315 -10.50 -4.04 -32.97
C GLN A 315 -9.81 -3.48 -31.71
N SER A 316 -9.74 -2.16 -31.61
CA SER A 316 -9.33 -1.48 -30.39
C SER A 316 -10.37 -1.70 -29.28
N PRO A 317 -9.95 -1.91 -28.02
CA PRO A 317 -10.90 -2.04 -26.92
C PRO A 317 -11.75 -0.77 -26.78
N PRO A 318 -13.03 -0.89 -26.37
CA PRO A 318 -13.87 0.28 -26.09
C PRO A 318 -13.28 1.11 -24.94
N PRO A 319 -13.47 2.44 -24.94
CA PRO A 319 -12.94 3.31 -23.89
C PRO A 319 -13.55 2.96 -22.53
N GLN A 320 -12.74 3.02 -21.47
CA GLN A 320 -13.22 2.80 -20.11
C GLN A 320 -14.21 3.89 -19.71
N ARG A 321 -15.36 3.48 -19.17
CA ARG A 321 -16.43 4.40 -18.76
C ARG A 321 -16.29 4.76 -17.28
N LEU A 322 -16.25 6.05 -16.99
CA LEU A 322 -16.29 6.59 -15.64
C LEU A 322 -17.65 7.28 -15.41
N ARG A 323 -18.36 6.87 -14.35
CA ARG A 323 -19.65 7.46 -13.97
C ARG A 323 -19.49 8.39 -12.77
N VAL A 324 -19.95 9.63 -12.91
CA VAL A 324 -20.04 10.59 -11.80
C VAL A 324 -21.05 10.08 -10.76
N ILE A 325 -20.68 10.13 -9.48
CA ILE A 325 -21.56 9.78 -8.34
C ILE A 325 -21.91 11.02 -7.52
N LYS A 326 -20.93 11.88 -7.20
CA LYS A 326 -21.10 13.05 -6.33
C LYS A 326 -20.23 14.23 -6.77
N THR A 327 -20.67 15.43 -6.49
CA THR A 327 -19.80 16.61 -6.29
C THR A 327 -19.24 16.59 -4.86
N LEU A 328 -18.05 17.17 -4.68
CA LEU A 328 -17.38 17.37 -3.39
C LEU A 328 -16.81 18.81 -3.37
N HIS A 329 -16.80 19.48 -2.21
CA HIS A 329 -16.04 20.73 -2.05
C HIS A 329 -14.54 20.43 -2.02
N ALA A 330 -13.68 21.33 -2.50
CA ALA A 330 -12.24 21.11 -2.51
C ALA A 330 -11.68 20.86 -1.10
N ASP A 331 -12.00 21.75 -0.15
CA ASP A 331 -11.58 21.65 1.27
C ASP A 331 -12.08 20.37 1.97
N GLY A 332 -13.14 19.76 1.43
CA GLY A 332 -13.72 18.52 1.95
C GLY A 332 -12.92 17.26 1.62
N VAL A 333 -11.84 17.36 0.83
CA VAL A 333 -11.06 16.21 0.36
C VAL A 333 -9.66 16.19 0.99
N CYS A 334 -9.47 15.29 1.97
CA CYS A 334 -8.17 15.05 2.57
C CYS A 334 -7.24 14.33 1.57
N GLU A 335 -6.13 14.96 1.18
CA GLU A 335 -5.19 14.36 0.20
C GLU A 335 -4.54 13.05 0.69
N SER A 336 -4.53 12.75 1.99
CA SER A 336 -3.97 11.51 2.55
C SER A 336 -4.68 10.21 2.15
N VAL A 337 -5.85 10.30 1.49
CA VAL A 337 -6.55 9.13 0.91
C VAL A 337 -6.35 8.99 -0.61
N LEU A 338 -5.55 9.85 -1.22
CA LEU A 338 -5.25 9.84 -2.66
C LEU A 338 -3.93 9.09 -2.90
N TYR A 339 -3.83 8.34 -4.00
CA TYR A 339 -2.66 7.50 -4.29
C TYR A 339 -2.40 7.34 -5.80
N GLY A 340 -1.26 6.74 -6.15
CA GLY A 340 -0.92 6.39 -7.53
C GLY A 340 -0.43 7.58 -8.37
N LEU A 341 -0.37 7.37 -9.68
CA LEU A 341 0.08 8.35 -10.66
C LEU A 341 -1.07 9.33 -11.01
N PRO A 342 -0.94 10.65 -10.75
CA PRO A 342 -1.93 11.63 -11.21
C PRO A 342 -1.93 11.73 -12.75
N LEU A 343 -3.11 11.71 -13.36
CA LEU A 343 -3.28 11.78 -14.82
C LEU A 343 -4.06 13.04 -15.22
N ILE A 344 -3.69 13.64 -16.36
CA ILE A 344 -4.37 14.84 -16.90
C ILE A 344 -5.32 14.42 -18.01
N ILE A 345 -6.62 14.62 -17.79
CA ILE A 345 -7.68 14.45 -18.79
C ILE A 345 -7.88 15.77 -19.55
N ARG A 346 -8.05 15.64 -20.87
CA ARG A 346 -8.31 16.70 -21.85
C ARG A 346 -9.45 16.25 -22.78
N PRO A 347 -10.11 17.15 -23.53
CA PRO A 347 -11.03 16.71 -24.58
C PRO A 347 -10.28 15.84 -25.60
N THR A 348 -10.98 14.86 -26.17
CA THR A 348 -10.41 13.91 -27.13
C THR A 348 -10.22 14.56 -28.51
N THR A 349 -9.12 14.22 -29.18
CA THR A 349 -8.82 14.60 -30.57
C THR A 349 -8.86 13.38 -31.49
N CYS A 350 -9.80 12.46 -31.24
CA CYS A 350 -9.89 11.19 -31.97
C CYS A 350 -10.52 11.39 -33.35
N TRP A 351 -9.74 11.13 -34.41
CA TRP A 351 -10.17 11.24 -35.81
C TRP A 351 -11.36 10.34 -36.21
N GLN A 352 -11.78 9.41 -35.34
CA GLN A 352 -12.94 8.54 -35.56
C GLN A 352 -14.28 9.21 -35.20
N MET A 353 -14.23 10.37 -34.53
CA MET A 353 -15.38 11.25 -34.30
C MET A 353 -15.47 12.26 -35.45
N ASP A 354 -16.68 12.69 -35.80
CA ASP A 354 -16.86 13.81 -36.72
C ASP A 354 -16.50 15.15 -36.06
N TRP A 355 -16.32 16.19 -36.89
CA TRP A 355 -15.85 17.50 -36.44
C TRP A 355 -16.88 18.22 -35.55
N ASP A 356 -18.17 18.12 -35.87
CA ASP A 356 -19.24 18.77 -35.10
C ASP A 356 -19.37 18.15 -33.71
N GLU A 357 -19.26 16.82 -33.59
CA GLU A 357 -19.23 16.14 -32.31
C GLU A 357 -17.92 16.42 -31.53
N MET A 358 -16.77 16.49 -32.20
CA MET A 358 -15.51 16.85 -31.55
C MET A 358 -15.57 18.26 -30.94
N GLU A 359 -16.09 19.23 -31.69
CA GLU A 359 -16.23 20.62 -31.26
C GLU A 359 -17.31 20.79 -30.17
N ARG A 360 -18.44 20.09 -30.30
CA ARG A 360 -19.47 19.99 -29.26
C ARG A 360 -18.92 19.38 -27.97
N ASN A 361 -18.10 18.34 -28.08
CA ASN A 361 -17.43 17.71 -26.94
C ASN A 361 -16.39 18.63 -26.30
N HIS A 362 -15.63 19.39 -27.11
CA HIS A 362 -14.70 20.41 -26.64
C HIS A 362 -15.45 21.45 -25.77
N HIS A 363 -16.49 22.09 -26.32
CA HIS A 363 -17.33 23.04 -25.60
C HIS A 363 -17.91 22.48 -24.29
N LEU A 364 -18.45 21.25 -24.29
CA LEU A 364 -18.99 20.61 -23.09
C LEU A 364 -17.91 20.34 -22.02
N PHE A 365 -16.71 19.92 -22.42
CA PHE A 365 -15.59 19.70 -21.51
C PHE A 365 -15.10 21.02 -20.88
N HIS A 366 -15.01 22.08 -21.67
CA HIS A 366 -14.63 23.42 -21.18
C HIS A 366 -15.70 24.00 -20.25
N ALA A 367 -16.98 23.86 -20.58
CA ALA A 367 -18.10 24.26 -19.71
C ALA A 367 -18.10 23.50 -18.38
N LEU A 368 -17.78 22.20 -18.39
CA LEU A 368 -17.63 21.39 -17.18
C LEU A 368 -16.47 21.90 -16.30
N CYS A 369 -15.28 22.09 -16.88
CA CYS A 369 -14.11 22.59 -16.15
C CYS A 369 -14.38 23.96 -15.50
N HIS A 370 -15.02 24.87 -16.23
CA HIS A 370 -15.42 26.18 -15.73
C HIS A 370 -16.45 26.08 -14.60
N THR A 371 -17.50 25.27 -14.78
CA THR A 371 -18.59 25.07 -13.80
C THR A 371 -18.08 24.54 -12.46
N LEU A 372 -17.11 23.61 -12.50
CA LEU A 372 -16.45 23.05 -11.33
C LEU A 372 -15.54 24.08 -10.65
N ARG A 373 -14.69 24.78 -11.42
CA ARG A 373 -13.75 25.79 -10.89
C ARG A 373 -14.46 26.97 -10.22
N VAL A 374 -15.57 27.45 -10.80
CA VAL A 374 -16.33 28.60 -10.25
C VAL A 374 -17.09 28.26 -8.95
N ARG A 375 -17.30 26.97 -8.66
CA ARG A 375 -17.95 26.49 -7.43
C ARG A 375 -17.00 25.82 -6.43
N ASP A 376 -15.72 25.79 -6.75
CA ASP A 376 -14.69 25.04 -6.04
C ASP A 376 -15.06 23.57 -5.77
N TRP A 377 -15.60 22.92 -6.81
CA TRP A 377 -16.08 21.55 -6.76
C TRP A 377 -15.17 20.56 -7.49
N PHE A 378 -14.95 19.41 -6.85
CA PHE A 378 -14.40 18.21 -7.48
C PHE A 378 -15.53 17.21 -7.77
N LEU A 379 -15.29 16.26 -8.68
CA LEU A 379 -16.21 15.14 -8.93
C LEU A 379 -15.63 13.83 -8.41
N LEU A 380 -16.44 13.10 -7.63
CA LEU A 380 -16.20 11.69 -7.32
C LEU A 380 -16.80 10.83 -8.42
N VAL A 381 -15.97 10.07 -9.11
CA VAL A 381 -16.35 9.19 -10.22
C VAL A 381 -15.95 7.73 -9.94
N ARG A 382 -16.64 6.78 -10.58
CA ARG A 382 -16.40 5.33 -10.44
C ARG A 382 -16.28 4.67 -11.81
N SER A 383 -15.36 3.71 -11.93
CA SER A 383 -15.27 2.84 -13.11
C SER A 383 -16.53 1.98 -13.27
N GLU A 384 -17.14 1.98 -14.44
CA GLU A 384 -18.21 1.01 -14.77
C GLU A 384 -17.58 -0.33 -15.23
N PRO A 385 -18.00 -1.48 -14.67
CA PRO A 385 -17.48 -2.79 -15.08
C PRO A 385 -17.97 -3.14 -16.50
N ILE A 386 -17.04 -3.60 -17.35
CA ILE A 386 -17.30 -3.85 -18.77
C ILE A 386 -17.66 -5.32 -18.97
N GLY A 387 -18.97 -5.59 -19.11
CA GLY A 387 -19.53 -6.93 -19.33
C GLY A 387 -20.04 -7.57 -18.03
N SER A 388 -21.36 -7.78 -17.96
CA SER A 388 -22.04 -8.40 -16.81
C SER A 388 -22.98 -9.50 -17.29
N SER A 389 -22.43 -10.70 -17.53
CA SER A 389 -23.20 -11.89 -17.89
C SER A 389 -22.72 -13.16 -17.15
N SER A 390 -22.31 -13.00 -15.90
CA SER A 390 -22.18 -14.07 -14.90
C SER A 390 -22.19 -13.48 -13.48
N ILE A 391 -22.38 -14.32 -12.46
CA ILE A 391 -22.60 -13.90 -11.07
C ILE A 391 -21.27 -13.50 -10.42
N GLY A 392 -21.16 -12.23 -10.01
CA GLY A 392 -20.03 -11.69 -9.25
C GLY A 392 -19.67 -10.27 -9.68
N SER A 393 -19.80 -9.29 -8.79
CA SER A 393 -19.44 -7.89 -9.11
C SER A 393 -17.93 -7.76 -9.32
N GLY A 394 -17.53 -7.11 -10.42
CA GLY A 394 -16.15 -6.63 -10.57
C GLY A 394 -15.81 -5.58 -9.50
N VAL A 395 -14.52 -5.50 -9.14
CA VAL A 395 -14.01 -4.48 -8.22
C VAL A 395 -14.21 -3.10 -8.83
N CYS A 396 -14.74 -2.16 -8.04
CA CYS A 396 -15.04 -0.81 -8.49
C CYS A 396 -14.00 0.18 -7.96
N CYS A 397 -13.27 0.83 -8.86
CA CYS A 397 -12.33 1.88 -8.52
C CYS A 397 -13.01 3.25 -8.48
N HIS A 398 -12.64 4.05 -7.48
CA HIS A 398 -13.08 5.43 -7.32
C HIS A 398 -11.93 6.40 -7.63
N TYR A 399 -12.28 7.49 -8.30
CA TYR A 399 -11.36 8.54 -8.68
C TYR A 399 -11.96 9.91 -8.39
N LEU A 400 -11.08 10.87 -8.13
CA LEU A 400 -11.38 12.28 -8.00
C LEU A 400 -11.02 13.00 -9.30
N LEU A 401 -11.91 13.86 -9.80
CA LEU A 401 -11.62 14.83 -10.86
C LEU A 401 -11.56 16.24 -10.27
N GLN A 402 -10.37 16.83 -10.28
CA GLN A 402 -10.09 18.19 -9.84
C GLN A 402 -9.90 19.12 -11.07
N PRO A 403 -10.60 20.26 -11.18
CA PRO A 403 -10.43 21.17 -12.30
C PRO A 403 -9.10 21.95 -12.21
N SER A 404 -8.48 22.21 -13.36
CA SER A 404 -7.27 23.02 -13.50
C SER A 404 -7.57 24.38 -14.14
N ALA A 405 -6.75 25.39 -13.83
CA ALA A 405 -6.78 26.69 -14.50
C ALA A 405 -6.56 26.59 -16.01
N SER A 406 -5.83 25.56 -16.48
CA SER A 406 -5.59 25.23 -17.89
C SER A 406 -6.76 24.51 -18.59
N LEU A 407 -7.97 24.58 -18.03
CA LEU A 407 -9.20 23.94 -18.52
C LEU A 407 -9.03 22.44 -18.83
N SER A 408 -8.34 21.74 -17.93
CA SER A 408 -8.15 20.29 -17.93
C SER A 408 -8.58 19.70 -16.59
N LEU A 409 -8.88 18.41 -16.54
CA LEU A 409 -9.25 17.72 -15.29
C LEU A 409 -8.09 16.84 -14.82
N LEU A 410 -7.71 16.97 -13.56
CA LEU A 410 -6.71 16.14 -12.89
C LEU A 410 -7.42 14.93 -12.26
N LEU A 411 -7.10 13.73 -12.73
CA LEU A 411 -7.58 12.46 -12.23
C LEU A 411 -6.64 11.93 -11.14
N LYS A 412 -7.14 11.79 -9.91
CA LYS A 412 -6.44 11.16 -8.77
C LYS A 412 -7.22 9.92 -8.28
N PRO A 413 -6.64 8.71 -8.20
CA PRO A 413 -7.24 7.57 -7.51
C PRO A 413 -7.57 7.86 -6.03
N VAL A 414 -8.65 7.25 -5.52
CA VAL A 414 -9.14 7.43 -4.14
C VAL A 414 -9.16 6.07 -3.41
N ALA A 415 -8.60 6.01 -2.20
CA ALA A 415 -8.56 4.81 -1.38
C ALA A 415 -9.94 4.48 -0.77
N ASN A 416 -10.45 3.29 -1.06
CA ASN A 416 -11.67 2.74 -0.45
C ASN A 416 -11.43 2.32 1.02
N ARG A 417 -12.51 2.15 1.81
CA ARG A 417 -12.51 1.60 3.19
C ARG A 417 -11.58 0.40 3.36
N GLU A 418 -11.57 -0.51 2.39
CA GLU A 418 -10.75 -1.73 2.39
C GLU A 418 -9.25 -1.43 2.53
N LEU A 419 -8.75 -0.40 1.83
CA LEU A 419 -7.34 -0.03 1.75
C LEU A 419 -6.88 0.92 2.86
N LEU A 420 -7.80 1.68 3.46
CA LEU A 420 -7.47 2.63 4.53
C LEU A 420 -7.06 1.91 5.83
N LEU A 421 -5.98 2.40 6.44
CA LEU A 421 -5.51 1.99 7.76
C LEU A 421 -6.00 3.00 8.83
N PRO A 422 -6.25 2.57 10.08
CA PRO A 422 -6.54 3.48 11.18
C PRO A 422 -5.38 4.47 11.37
N CYS A 423 -5.67 5.72 11.73
CA CYS A 423 -4.65 6.71 12.05
C CYS A 423 -5.02 7.34 13.38
N GLN A 424 -4.21 7.05 14.42
CA GLN A 424 -4.42 7.56 15.77
C GLN A 424 -3.57 8.81 15.95
N LEU A 425 -4.04 9.92 15.38
CA LEU A 425 -3.44 11.23 15.63
C LEU A 425 -3.87 11.69 17.03
N PRO A 426 -2.93 11.85 18.00
CA PRO A 426 -3.28 12.41 19.30
C PRO A 426 -3.68 13.87 19.13
N VAL A 427 -4.93 14.19 19.42
CA VAL A 427 -5.46 15.55 19.31
C VAL A 427 -4.97 16.38 20.50
N SER A 428 -3.74 16.89 20.41
CA SER A 428 -3.20 17.85 21.37
C SER A 428 -3.94 19.18 21.24
N ASN A 429 -4.92 19.39 22.10
CA ASN A 429 -5.60 20.69 22.27
C ASN A 429 -4.77 21.69 23.10
N GLN A 430 -3.51 21.36 23.41
CA GLN A 430 -2.56 22.27 24.07
C GLN A 430 -1.64 22.89 23.02
N ASP A 431 -1.50 24.21 23.06
CA ASP A 431 -0.51 24.94 22.26
C ASP A 431 0.92 24.51 22.64
N PRO A 432 1.85 24.41 21.67
CA PRO A 432 3.24 24.06 21.96
C PRO A 432 3.95 25.17 22.76
N PRO A 433 4.97 24.83 23.58
CA PRO A 433 5.65 25.81 24.43
C PRO A 433 6.22 27.03 23.67
N PRO A 434 6.20 28.24 24.26
CA PRO A 434 6.59 29.48 23.56
C PRO A 434 8.05 29.47 23.11
N ASP A 435 8.94 28.83 23.86
CA ASP A 435 10.37 28.70 23.50
C ASP A 435 10.55 27.84 22.24
N ALA A 436 9.74 26.78 22.10
CA ALA A 436 9.72 25.94 20.90
C ALA A 436 9.10 26.70 19.71
N LEU A 437 7.99 27.42 19.92
CA LEU A 437 7.38 28.28 18.90
C LEU A 437 8.35 29.33 18.36
N THR A 438 8.96 30.13 19.24
CA THR A 438 9.91 31.19 18.84
C THR A 438 11.17 30.63 18.19
N THR A 439 11.63 29.44 18.61
CA THR A 439 12.74 28.73 17.94
C THR A 439 12.35 28.35 16.51
N ILE A 440 11.22 27.66 16.31
CA ILE A 440 10.77 27.20 14.99
C ILE A 440 10.43 28.39 14.08
N GLN A 441 9.76 29.42 14.59
CA GLN A 441 9.49 30.67 13.86
C GLN A 441 10.78 31.35 13.40
N SER A 442 11.80 31.43 14.26
CA SER A 442 13.12 31.97 13.89
C SER A 442 13.83 31.14 12.80
N CYS A 443 13.62 29.82 12.78
CA CYS A 443 14.19 28.94 11.74
C CYS A 443 13.43 29.04 10.41
N VAL A 444 12.10 29.10 10.45
CA VAL A 444 11.23 29.16 9.26
C VAL A 444 11.29 30.55 8.61
N GLY A 445 11.34 31.62 9.39
CA GLY A 445 11.47 33.00 8.88
C GLY A 445 12.81 33.34 8.22
N GLN A 446 13.73 32.37 8.13
CA GLN A 446 14.96 32.45 7.33
C GLN A 446 14.84 31.79 5.95
N LEU A 447 13.71 31.13 5.66
CA LEU A 447 13.44 30.47 4.38
C LEU A 447 12.83 31.46 3.37
N GLU A 448 13.11 31.25 2.09
CA GLU A 448 12.52 32.02 0.99
C GLU A 448 11.11 31.48 0.67
N GLU A 449 10.11 32.37 0.59
CA GLU A 449 8.72 32.01 0.31
C GLU A 449 8.41 32.09 -1.20
N GLU A 450 8.48 30.96 -1.90
CA GLU A 450 8.06 30.86 -3.31
C GLU A 450 6.51 30.82 -3.41
N SER A 451 5.90 31.87 -3.97
CA SER A 451 4.45 31.93 -4.21
C SER A 451 3.94 30.98 -5.31
N LEU A 452 4.84 30.50 -6.19
CA LEU A 452 4.55 29.54 -7.26
C LEU A 452 5.73 28.56 -7.45
N PHE A 453 5.66 27.42 -6.77
CA PHE A 453 6.68 26.36 -6.86
C PHE A 453 6.85 25.83 -8.30
N ASN A 454 8.08 25.87 -8.82
CA ASN A 454 8.43 25.33 -10.13
C ASN A 454 9.31 24.07 -9.99
N PRO A 455 8.78 22.84 -10.21
CA PRO A 455 9.55 21.60 -10.02
C PRO A 455 10.74 21.44 -10.98
N LEU A 456 10.85 22.24 -12.05
CA LEU A 456 12.00 22.23 -12.97
C LEU A 456 13.24 22.91 -12.39
N SER A 457 13.13 23.64 -11.27
CA SER A 457 14.29 24.18 -10.54
C SER A 457 15.09 23.07 -9.85
N LEU A 458 14.42 22.01 -9.40
CA LEU A 458 14.99 20.97 -8.54
C LEU A 458 15.92 20.02 -9.30
N ARG A 459 17.02 19.64 -8.63
CA ARG A 459 18.04 18.71 -9.17
C ARG A 459 18.28 17.53 -8.24
N SER A 460 17.60 16.41 -8.52
CA SER A 460 17.73 15.15 -7.79
C SER A 460 19.02 14.35 -8.08
N ASN A 461 19.92 14.89 -8.92
CA ASN A 461 21.13 14.22 -9.43
C ASN A 461 20.89 12.86 -10.13
N LEU A 462 19.64 12.51 -10.46
CA LEU A 462 19.24 11.25 -11.10
C LEU A 462 20.07 10.95 -12.35
N TYR A 463 20.28 11.93 -13.24
CA TYR A 463 21.07 11.74 -14.46
C TYR A 463 22.53 11.36 -14.18
N GLN A 464 23.13 11.88 -13.10
CA GLN A 464 24.50 11.53 -12.71
C GLN A 464 24.55 10.09 -12.16
N HIS A 465 23.57 9.69 -11.35
CA HIS A 465 23.45 8.32 -10.83
C HIS A 465 23.16 7.29 -11.93
N LEU A 466 22.32 7.63 -12.93
CA LEU A 466 22.06 6.77 -14.08
C LEU A 466 23.29 6.64 -14.97
N ARG A 467 24.06 7.73 -15.19
CA ARG A 467 25.34 7.67 -15.91
C ARG A 467 26.37 6.81 -15.19
N SER A 468 26.58 6.98 -13.89
CA SER A 468 27.55 6.17 -13.14
C SER A 468 27.17 4.68 -13.14
N ARG A 469 25.89 4.34 -12.89
CA ARG A 469 25.41 2.95 -12.95
C ARG A 469 25.52 2.37 -14.37
N GLY A 470 25.19 3.14 -15.40
CA GLY A 470 25.29 2.74 -16.80
C GLY A 470 26.73 2.47 -17.25
N LEU A 471 27.69 3.32 -16.85
CA LEU A 471 29.11 3.15 -17.18
C LEU A 471 29.78 2.01 -16.42
N LEU A 472 29.26 1.64 -15.24
CA LEU A 472 29.72 0.50 -14.44
C LEU A 472 29.07 -0.84 -14.85
N SER A 473 28.07 -0.82 -15.72
CA SER A 473 27.35 -2.02 -16.18
C SER A 473 27.89 -2.48 -17.54
N PRO A 474 28.56 -3.65 -17.64
CA PRO A 474 29.02 -4.15 -18.94
C PRO A 474 27.79 -4.44 -19.84
N PRO A 475 27.84 -4.11 -21.14
CA PRO A 475 26.71 -4.30 -22.04
C PRO A 475 26.42 -5.80 -22.24
N SER A 476 25.31 -6.26 -21.66
CA SER A 476 24.85 -7.64 -21.79
C SER A 476 24.20 -7.88 -23.16
N TYR A 477 25.04 -8.00 -24.20
CA TYR A 477 24.58 -8.36 -25.54
C TYR A 477 23.95 -9.76 -25.52
N PRO A 478 22.68 -9.94 -25.94
CA PRO A 478 21.95 -11.19 -25.75
C PRO A 478 22.40 -12.34 -26.67
N TYR A 479 23.38 -12.12 -27.56
CA TYR A 479 23.81 -13.11 -28.55
C TYR A 479 24.93 -14.02 -28.05
N ARG A 480 24.70 -14.72 -26.93
CA ARG A 480 25.53 -15.88 -26.56
C ARG A 480 24.85 -17.16 -27.06
N SER A 481 25.29 -17.63 -28.22
CA SER A 481 24.76 -18.84 -28.86
C SER A 481 24.69 -20.02 -27.89
N GLN A 482 23.52 -20.64 -27.78
CA GLN A 482 23.31 -21.82 -26.95
C GLN A 482 23.95 -23.04 -27.61
N GLN A 483 25.17 -23.39 -27.21
CA GLN A 483 25.70 -24.73 -27.46
C GLN A 483 24.95 -25.72 -26.58
N THR A 484 24.26 -26.68 -27.21
CA THR A 484 23.39 -27.62 -26.53
C THR A 484 24.18 -28.66 -25.74
N PRO A 485 23.82 -28.96 -24.48
CA PRO A 485 24.43 -30.06 -23.73
C PRO A 485 23.98 -31.38 -24.36
N ARG A 486 24.92 -32.14 -24.94
CA ARG A 486 24.64 -33.51 -25.40
C ARG A 486 24.49 -34.43 -24.18
N ARG A 487 23.39 -35.20 -24.19
CA ARG A 487 22.98 -36.17 -23.17
C ARG A 487 23.99 -37.32 -23.04
N ASP A 488 24.17 -37.81 -21.81
CA ASP A 488 25.09 -38.91 -21.49
C ASP A 488 24.75 -40.23 -22.20
N GLN A 489 25.80 -40.96 -22.60
CA GLN A 489 25.81 -42.42 -22.74
C GLN A 489 27.19 -42.98 -22.31
N PRO A 490 27.28 -44.28 -21.92
CA PRO A 490 28.36 -44.75 -21.05
C PRO A 490 29.68 -45.10 -21.75
N ARG A 491 30.75 -45.11 -20.95
CA ARG A 491 32.08 -45.63 -21.31
C ARG A 491 32.12 -47.16 -21.44
N PRO A 492 32.94 -47.68 -22.37
CA PRO A 492 33.90 -48.74 -22.05
C PRO A 492 35.32 -48.19 -21.79
N ALA A 493 36.27 -49.06 -21.46
CA ALA A 493 37.59 -48.70 -20.93
C ALA A 493 38.79 -49.12 -21.83
N VAL A 494 40.00 -48.96 -21.28
CA VAL A 494 41.32 -49.48 -21.75
C VAL A 494 42.07 -48.62 -22.80
N GLY A 495 43.36 -48.38 -22.56
CA GLY A 495 44.37 -48.42 -23.65
C GLY A 495 45.19 -47.16 -23.98
N LEU A 496 46.36 -47.02 -23.32
CA LEU A 496 47.67 -46.74 -23.93
C LEU A 496 47.83 -45.72 -25.11
N SER A 497 48.51 -44.60 -24.77
CA SER A 497 49.79 -44.15 -25.39
C SER A 497 49.85 -43.27 -26.66
N THR A 498 51.01 -42.61 -26.79
CA THR A 498 51.62 -41.89 -27.93
C THR A 498 51.28 -40.41 -28.21
N THR A 499 52.32 -39.72 -28.66
CA THR A 499 52.59 -38.29 -28.91
C THR A 499 53.27 -38.17 -30.30
N PRO A 500 53.71 -36.99 -30.83
CA PRO A 500 53.36 -35.56 -30.65
C PRO A 500 53.19 -34.81 -32.02
N ALA A 501 53.45 -33.48 -32.02
CA ALA A 501 53.76 -32.58 -33.16
C ALA A 501 52.57 -31.92 -33.89
N ARG A 502 52.69 -30.73 -34.49
CA ARG A 502 53.89 -29.92 -34.87
C ARG A 502 53.59 -28.40 -34.85
N GLN A 503 54.55 -27.54 -34.46
CA GLN A 503 54.56 -26.07 -34.71
C GLN A 503 55.38 -25.75 -35.98
N PRO A 504 55.29 -24.55 -36.61
CA PRO A 504 55.93 -23.28 -36.16
C PRO A 504 54.92 -22.09 -35.96
N ARG A 505 55.18 -20.95 -35.28
CA ARG A 505 56.30 -19.94 -35.27
C ARG A 505 56.22 -19.00 -36.50
N GLN A 506 56.39 -17.66 -36.49
CA GLN A 506 57.18 -16.68 -35.69
C GLN A 506 56.46 -15.28 -35.56
N GLN A 507 56.61 -14.52 -34.45
CA GLN A 507 57.33 -13.20 -34.28
C GLN A 507 56.74 -11.92 -34.94
N GLN A 508 56.90 -10.68 -34.45
CA GLN A 508 57.25 -10.12 -33.11
C GLN A 508 56.87 -8.60 -33.00
N GLN A 509 56.61 -8.14 -31.76
CA GLN A 509 56.87 -6.81 -31.16
C GLN A 509 56.70 -5.47 -31.94
N GLY A 510 56.00 -4.52 -31.32
CA GLY A 510 56.09 -3.08 -31.60
C GLY A 510 55.28 -2.24 -30.58
N ARG A 511 55.89 -1.22 -29.95
CA ARG A 511 55.22 -0.27 -29.03
C ARG A 511 55.08 1.10 -29.70
N GLN A 512 53.95 1.79 -29.48
CA GLN A 512 53.95 3.19 -29.01
C GLN A 512 52.55 3.66 -28.57
N PHE A 513 52.53 4.68 -27.72
CA PHE A 513 51.34 5.47 -27.34
C PHE A 513 51.40 6.81 -28.08
N GLN A 514 50.27 7.28 -28.63
CA GLN A 514 49.73 8.63 -28.39
C GLN A 514 48.30 8.76 -28.95
N GLY A 515 47.57 9.79 -28.52
CA GLY A 515 46.12 9.88 -28.71
C GLY A 515 45.67 10.61 -29.97
N GLY A 516 44.43 10.36 -30.39
CA GLY A 516 43.78 11.08 -31.50
C GLY A 516 42.33 10.65 -31.71
N ASN A 517 41.39 11.50 -31.30
CA ASN A 517 39.96 11.54 -31.70
C ASN A 517 39.34 10.27 -32.30
N SER A 518 38.86 9.36 -31.44
CA SER A 518 37.94 8.29 -31.89
C SER A 518 36.58 8.90 -32.27
N ARG A 519 36.41 9.24 -33.54
CA ARG A 519 35.10 9.56 -34.12
C ARG A 519 34.26 8.28 -34.16
N VAL A 520 33.44 8.08 -33.13
CA VAL A 520 32.48 6.97 -33.08
C VAL A 520 31.49 7.13 -34.24
N ARG A 521 31.69 6.35 -35.31
CA ARG A 521 30.80 6.33 -36.47
C ARG A 521 29.49 5.69 -36.05
N ALA A 522 28.40 6.45 -36.08
CA ALA A 522 27.07 5.96 -35.72
C ALA A 522 26.60 4.87 -36.71
N THR A 523 26.80 3.61 -36.36
CA THR A 523 26.19 2.48 -37.06
C THR A 523 24.72 2.38 -36.65
N VAL A 524 23.83 2.82 -37.55
CA VAL A 524 22.39 2.58 -37.44
C VAL A 524 22.15 1.06 -37.37
N ALA A 525 21.42 0.61 -36.34
CA ALA A 525 21.04 -0.79 -36.23
C ALA A 525 20.09 -1.15 -37.40
N PRO A 526 20.32 -2.26 -38.13
CA PRO A 526 19.43 -2.65 -39.21
C PRO A 526 18.04 -2.98 -38.65
N LEU A 527 17.01 -2.38 -39.23
CA LEU A 527 15.62 -2.70 -38.91
C LEU A 527 15.35 -4.18 -39.24
N PRO A 528 14.61 -4.92 -38.40
CA PRO A 528 14.22 -6.29 -38.70
C PRO A 528 13.31 -6.29 -39.93
N SER A 529 13.79 -6.87 -41.03
CA SER A 529 13.07 -6.94 -42.30
C SER A 529 11.83 -7.83 -42.16
N ALA A 530 10.64 -7.23 -42.31
CA ALA A 530 9.40 -7.98 -42.43
C ALA A 530 9.42 -8.89 -43.68
N PRO A 531 8.80 -10.08 -43.64
CA PRO A 531 8.69 -10.93 -44.83
C PRO A 531 7.82 -10.26 -45.91
N PRO A 532 8.12 -10.47 -47.21
CA PRO A 532 7.36 -9.85 -48.29
C PRO A 532 5.93 -10.39 -48.36
N PRO A 533 4.93 -9.56 -48.71
CA PRO A 533 3.54 -9.99 -48.82
C PRO A 533 3.35 -11.01 -49.95
N SER A 534 2.48 -11.99 -49.72
CA SER A 534 2.07 -12.98 -50.71
C SER A 534 1.37 -12.32 -51.91
N LYS A 535 1.68 -12.79 -53.12
CA LYS A 535 1.07 -12.29 -54.37
C LYS A 535 -0.43 -12.59 -54.39
N MET A 536 -1.27 -11.56 -54.28
CA MET A 536 -2.68 -11.62 -54.66
C MET A 536 -2.92 -10.74 -55.90
N SER A 537 -3.71 -11.27 -56.83
CA SER A 537 -3.95 -10.67 -58.14
C SER A 537 -4.80 -9.40 -58.04
N ARG A 538 -4.42 -8.36 -58.80
CA ARG A 538 -5.26 -7.17 -58.97
C ARG A 538 -6.49 -7.51 -59.83
N PRO A 539 -7.71 -7.09 -59.44
CA PRO A 539 -8.82 -6.93 -60.39
C PRO A 539 -8.51 -5.80 -61.38
N THR A 540 -8.98 -5.95 -62.62
CA THR A 540 -8.86 -4.91 -63.66
C THR A 540 -9.92 -3.83 -63.46
N LEU A 541 -9.53 -2.56 -63.48
CA LEU A 541 -10.48 -1.44 -63.52
C LEU A 541 -10.99 -1.23 -64.95
N THR A 542 -12.21 -1.67 -65.23
CA THR A 542 -12.95 -1.27 -66.44
C THR A 542 -13.58 0.12 -66.21
N MET A 543 -13.23 1.08 -67.06
CA MET A 543 -13.90 2.38 -67.12
C MET A 543 -15.10 2.31 -68.05
N THR A 544 -16.23 2.86 -67.64
CA THR A 544 -17.40 3.12 -68.50
C THR A 544 -17.91 4.54 -68.23
N PRO A 545 -17.86 5.48 -69.19
CA PRO A 545 -18.62 6.73 -69.11
C PRO A 545 -20.10 6.45 -69.41
N ASP A 546 -21.02 7.35 -69.04
CA ASP A 546 -21.59 8.38 -69.96
C ASP A 546 -22.46 9.38 -69.12
N PRO A 547 -23.34 10.28 -69.65
CA PRO A 547 -23.14 11.70 -69.33
C PRO A 547 -24.40 12.46 -68.87
N ARG A 548 -24.26 13.81 -68.83
CA ARG A 548 -25.28 14.87 -68.60
C ARG A 548 -25.66 15.16 -67.14
N ALA A 549 -26.14 16.35 -66.79
CA ALA A 549 -25.85 17.72 -67.27
C ALA A 549 -26.68 18.74 -66.45
N THR A 550 -26.03 19.73 -65.83
CA THR A 550 -26.58 21.09 -65.60
C THR A 550 -25.43 22.05 -65.27
N ALA A 551 -25.69 23.36 -65.34
CA ALA A 551 -24.65 24.38 -65.43
C ALA A 551 -24.43 25.22 -64.17
N THR A 552 -23.26 25.86 -64.19
CA THR A 552 -22.77 27.05 -63.46
C THR A 552 -23.72 28.28 -63.52
N PRO A 553 -23.40 29.43 -62.85
CA PRO A 553 -22.36 29.72 -61.83
C PRO A 553 -22.90 30.46 -60.58
N LEU A 554 -22.00 30.84 -59.64
CA LEU A 554 -21.77 32.26 -59.28
C LEU A 554 -20.47 32.42 -58.45
N CYS A 555 -19.96 33.65 -58.34
CA CYS A 555 -18.64 33.96 -57.78
C CYS A 555 -18.68 35.06 -56.71
N SER A 556 -17.89 34.86 -55.66
CA SER A 556 -17.34 35.85 -54.71
C SER A 556 -16.12 35.17 -54.06
N HIS A 557 -14.92 35.75 -53.86
CA HIS A 557 -14.48 37.14 -53.66
C HIS A 557 -15.16 37.82 -52.46
N ASP A 558 -14.51 38.03 -51.30
CA ASP A 558 -13.14 37.68 -50.86
C ASP A 558 -13.21 37.04 -49.43
N ASP A 559 -12.32 37.12 -48.42
CA ASP A 559 -11.18 38.00 -48.10
C ASP A 559 -10.17 37.30 -47.14
N ASP A 560 -9.11 38.01 -46.77
CA ASP A 560 -7.81 37.52 -46.28
C ASP A 560 -7.68 37.31 -44.74
N LEU A 561 -6.49 36.84 -44.35
CA LEU A 561 -5.73 37.13 -43.12
C LEU A 561 -5.82 36.27 -41.84
N LEU A 562 -4.59 36.07 -41.34
CA LEU A 562 -4.09 35.51 -40.08
C LEU A 562 -4.77 36.03 -38.79
N MET A 563 -4.72 35.20 -37.74
CA MET A 563 -3.85 35.35 -36.55
C MET A 563 -3.91 34.03 -35.74
N MET A 564 -2.83 33.27 -35.58
CA MET A 564 -1.80 33.44 -34.53
C MET A 564 -2.35 33.42 -33.09
N LEU A 565 -2.52 32.21 -32.54
CA LEU A 565 -2.20 31.87 -31.14
C LEU A 565 -2.05 30.34 -30.98
#